data_AF-A0A4Y5YW42-F1
#
_entry.id   AF-A0A4Y5YW42-F1
#
_cell.length_a   1.000
_cell.length_b   1.000
_cell.length_c   1.000
_cell.angle_alpha   90.00
_cell.angle_beta   90.00
_cell.angle_gamma   90.00
#
_symmetry.space_group_name_H-M   'P 1'
#
loop_
_entity.id
_entity.type
_entity.pdbx_description
1 polymer ?
#
loop_
_entity_poly.entity_id
_entity_poly.type
_entity_poly.pdbx_seq_one_letter_code
_entity_poly.pdbx_strand_id
1 'polypeptide(L)'
;MVLAGGGVAIGAAIGDEFGDDDDRPSVSDAPRGDADDNGGQPDGDRDDRDDDDQQGAPQGGGPVTGIGTDSADELVEIADAARGAADGDVTSIDAKRDGTWEVQLTAANGSETEVRVDADLAATVISTEQDDDDSAPTNTLDEATIRALVDAALAEADGMITDLDADNDEVSPYDASVLTSDRRSIDIDFSADFAVVGTDIDD
;
A
#
# COMPACT_ATOMS: atom_id res chain seq x y z
N MET A 1 -28.70 22.53 -32.34
CA MET A 1 -27.80 23.29 -33.25
C MET A 1 -26.95 22.27 -34.02
N VAL A 2 -26.43 22.60 -35.20
CA VAL A 2 -25.78 21.64 -36.12
C VAL A 2 -24.25 21.70 -36.01
N LEU A 3 -23.61 20.51 -35.98
CA LEU A 3 -22.20 20.12 -36.24
C LEU A 3 -21.09 21.20 -36.30
N ALA A 4 -19.89 20.88 -35.75
CA ALA A 4 -18.72 20.43 -36.53
C ALA A 4 -17.34 20.62 -35.84
N GLY A 5 -16.39 19.70 -36.12
CA GLY A 5 -14.94 19.88 -35.91
C GLY A 5 -14.37 19.23 -34.64
N GLY A 6 -13.44 18.27 -34.66
CA GLY A 6 -12.80 17.57 -35.77
C GLY A 6 -11.30 17.89 -35.90
N GLY A 7 -10.44 16.99 -35.43
CA GLY A 7 -8.98 17.09 -35.57
C GLY A 7 -8.25 15.86 -35.03
N VAL A 8 -7.74 15.01 -35.94
CA VAL A 8 -6.81 13.91 -35.65
C VAL A 8 -5.51 14.20 -36.42
N ALA A 9 -4.36 13.97 -35.79
CA ALA A 9 -3.06 13.98 -36.44
C ALA A 9 -2.37 12.62 -36.27
N ILE A 10 -1.92 12.01 -37.36
CA ILE A 10 -1.22 10.71 -37.40
C ILE A 10 0.02 10.81 -38.28
N GLY A 11 1.15 10.27 -37.80
CA GLY A 11 2.36 9.95 -38.59
C GLY A 11 3.28 11.14 -38.93
N ALA A 12 4.58 10.96 -39.23
CA ALA A 12 5.43 9.75 -39.35
C ALA A 12 6.93 10.18 -39.18
N ALA A 13 7.99 9.36 -39.24
CA ALA A 13 8.14 7.99 -39.77
C ALA A 13 9.18 7.13 -38.99
N ILE A 14 10.27 6.69 -39.63
CA ILE A 14 11.25 5.67 -39.16
C ILE A 14 12.68 6.07 -39.60
N GLY A 15 13.69 5.70 -38.81
CA GLY A 15 15.05 5.34 -39.26
C GLY A 15 16.07 6.48 -39.43
N ASP A 16 17.38 6.23 -39.48
CA ASP A 16 18.23 5.06 -39.19
C ASP A 16 19.65 5.60 -38.95
N GLU A 17 20.48 5.01 -38.08
CA GLU A 17 21.95 4.97 -38.29
C GLU A 17 22.61 3.97 -37.32
N PHE A 18 23.48 3.10 -37.85
CA PHE A 18 24.35 2.23 -37.05
C PHE A 18 25.68 2.93 -36.79
N GLY A 19 26.19 2.84 -35.56
CA GLY A 19 27.53 3.31 -35.19
C GLY A 19 28.34 2.20 -34.54
N ASP A 20 29.20 1.56 -35.33
CA ASP A 20 30.11 0.51 -34.90
C ASP A 20 31.30 1.03 -34.06
N ASP A 21 32.06 0.07 -33.53
CA ASP A 21 33.46 0.15 -33.07
C ASP A 21 33.77 0.94 -31.77
N ASP A 22 34.05 0.18 -30.70
CA ASP A 22 35.17 0.50 -29.81
C ASP A 22 35.80 -0.79 -29.24
N ASP A 23 36.79 -1.31 -29.96
CA ASP A 23 37.60 -2.48 -29.58
C ASP A 23 38.26 -2.30 -28.20
N ARG A 24 38.07 -3.28 -27.30
CA ARG A 24 38.96 -3.45 -26.12
C ARG A 24 39.44 -4.89 -25.98
N PRO A 25 40.77 -5.13 -25.91
CA PRO A 25 41.34 -6.46 -26.06
C PRO A 25 41.23 -7.33 -24.81
N SER A 26 41.22 -8.65 -25.07
CA SER A 26 41.18 -9.73 -24.10
C SER A 26 42.30 -9.72 -23.06
N VAL A 27 41.98 -10.11 -21.83
CA VAL A 27 42.94 -10.60 -20.83
C VAL A 27 42.55 -11.97 -20.28
N SER A 28 43.17 -12.99 -20.87
CA SER A 28 43.78 -14.15 -20.19
C SER A 28 42.95 -14.98 -19.20
N ASP A 29 42.52 -16.13 -19.73
CA ASP A 29 42.33 -17.42 -19.07
C ASP A 29 43.51 -17.82 -18.13
N ALA A 30 43.21 -18.34 -16.92
CA ALA A 30 43.97 -19.40 -16.24
C ALA A 30 43.34 -19.83 -14.88
N PRO A 31 43.11 -21.14 -14.64
CA PRO A 31 42.57 -21.66 -13.38
C PRO A 31 43.64 -22.07 -12.35
N ARG A 32 43.29 -22.03 -11.06
CA ARG A 32 43.97 -22.64 -9.89
C ARG A 32 42.90 -22.87 -8.80
N GLY A 33 42.90 -23.91 -7.97
CA GLY A 33 43.77 -25.09 -7.82
C GLY A 33 43.36 -25.83 -6.53
N ASP A 34 43.57 -27.14 -6.47
CA ASP A 34 42.94 -28.04 -5.49
C ASP A 34 43.41 -27.94 -4.02
N ALA A 35 42.51 -28.35 -3.12
CA ALA A 35 42.70 -29.29 -1.99
C ALA A 35 43.28 -28.88 -0.61
N ASP A 36 42.58 -29.46 0.39
CA ASP A 36 43.03 -30.05 1.68
C ASP A 36 43.38 -29.21 2.93
N ASP A 37 42.41 -29.22 3.86
CA ASP A 37 42.47 -29.93 5.16
C ASP A 37 43.51 -29.53 6.22
N ASN A 38 43.04 -28.96 7.36
CA ASN A 38 43.54 -29.34 8.69
C ASN A 38 42.60 -28.93 9.88
N GLY A 39 41.86 -29.90 10.42
CA GLY A 39 41.78 -30.23 11.86
C GLY A 39 41.35 -29.22 12.95
N GLY A 40 40.39 -29.64 13.80
CA GLY A 40 40.44 -29.39 15.25
C GLY A 40 39.16 -28.92 15.96
N GLN A 41 38.33 -29.85 16.42
CA GLN A 41 37.42 -29.64 17.57
C GLN A 41 38.23 -29.48 18.87
N PRO A 42 37.73 -28.74 19.88
CA PRO A 42 37.14 -29.47 20.99
C PRO A 42 35.87 -28.83 21.60
N ASP A 43 35.15 -29.64 22.36
CA ASP A 43 33.86 -29.37 22.96
C ASP A 43 33.93 -28.39 24.16
N GLY A 44 32.79 -27.77 24.49
CA GLY A 44 32.66 -26.87 25.63
C GLY A 44 31.22 -26.68 26.06
N ASP A 45 30.75 -27.56 26.96
CA ASP A 45 29.48 -27.37 27.68
C ASP A 45 29.46 -26.05 28.46
N ARG A 46 28.33 -25.33 28.44
CA ARG A 46 27.83 -24.59 29.61
C ARG A 46 26.42 -23.98 29.48
N ASP A 47 25.70 -24.19 30.58
CA ASP A 47 24.70 -23.32 31.21
C ASP A 47 23.32 -23.21 30.56
N ASP A 48 22.47 -24.14 31.02
CA ASP A 48 21.03 -23.96 31.16
C ASP A 48 20.70 -22.57 31.77
N ARG A 49 19.74 -21.87 31.17
CA ARG A 49 19.02 -20.75 31.81
C ARG A 49 17.54 -20.90 31.55
N ASP A 50 16.87 -21.42 32.56
CA ASP A 50 15.42 -21.35 32.69
C ASP A 50 14.97 -19.88 32.89
N ASP A 51 13.73 -19.63 32.48
CA ASP A 51 12.81 -18.61 32.97
C ASP A 51 13.31 -17.16 33.14
N ASP A 52 12.99 -16.33 32.14
CA ASP A 52 12.36 -15.03 32.41
C ASP A 52 11.14 -14.88 31.50
N ASP A 53 9.96 -14.72 32.12
CA ASP A 53 8.65 -14.64 31.47
C ASP A 53 8.54 -13.43 30.52
N GLN A 54 8.94 -13.60 29.26
CA GLN A 54 8.48 -12.74 28.18
C GLN A 54 6.99 -12.98 27.97
N GLN A 55 6.18 -12.22 28.71
CA GLN A 55 4.73 -12.13 28.52
C GLN A 55 4.48 -11.86 27.04
N GLY A 56 3.87 -12.84 26.38
CA GLY A 56 3.88 -12.91 24.93
C GLY A 56 3.23 -11.68 24.32
N ALA A 57 4.01 -10.95 23.52
CA ALA A 57 3.43 -10.27 22.36
C ALA A 57 2.56 -11.29 21.61
N PRO A 58 1.36 -10.91 21.13
CA PRO A 58 0.59 -11.80 20.29
C PRO A 58 1.45 -12.18 19.09
N GLN A 59 1.76 -13.47 18.97
CA GLN A 59 2.50 -13.99 17.83
C GLN A 59 1.55 -13.97 16.64
N GLY A 60 1.45 -12.82 15.97
CA GLY A 60 0.75 -12.56 14.71
C GLY A 60 1.37 -13.31 13.52
N GLY A 61 1.74 -14.56 13.74
CA GLY A 61 2.27 -15.50 12.75
C GLY A 61 1.20 -16.48 12.27
N GLY A 62 -0.04 -16.00 12.12
CA GLY A 62 -1.06 -16.71 11.34
C GLY A 62 -0.62 -16.79 9.87
N PRO A 63 -1.19 -17.70 9.07
CA PRO A 63 -0.94 -17.69 7.64
C PRO A 63 -1.41 -16.36 7.04
N VAL A 64 -0.62 -15.79 6.13
CA VAL A 64 -1.01 -14.63 5.30
C VAL A 64 -2.12 -15.02 4.31
N THR A 65 -3.33 -15.15 4.85
CA THR A 65 -4.56 -15.49 4.12
C THR A 65 -5.63 -14.45 4.44
N GLY A 66 -5.43 -13.27 3.88
CA GLY A 66 -6.21 -12.07 4.09
C GLY A 66 -5.30 -10.88 3.79
N ILE A 67 -5.62 -10.14 2.73
CA ILE A 67 -5.17 -8.75 2.58
C ILE A 67 -6.31 -7.94 3.22
N GLY A 68 -6.00 -6.86 3.93
CA GLY A 68 -7.01 -6.02 4.59
C GLY A 68 -7.40 -6.48 6.00
N THR A 69 -8.42 -5.84 6.56
CA THR A 69 -8.98 -6.10 7.90
C THR A 69 -10.52 -6.04 7.91
N ASP A 70 -11.18 -6.74 8.83
CA ASP A 70 -12.61 -6.57 9.14
C ASP A 70 -12.84 -5.64 10.36
N SER A 71 -11.77 -5.02 10.88
CA SER A 71 -11.77 -4.21 12.09
C SER A 71 -11.60 -2.71 11.80
N ALA A 72 -12.65 -1.94 12.07
CA ALA A 72 -12.58 -0.48 11.97
C ALA A 72 -11.60 0.14 12.99
N ASP A 73 -11.42 -0.48 14.16
CA ASP A 73 -10.48 -0.01 15.16
C ASP A 73 -9.02 -0.20 14.71
N GLU A 74 -8.73 -1.23 13.90
CA GLU A 74 -7.39 -1.45 13.33
C GLU A 74 -7.05 -0.36 12.30
N LEU A 75 -8.00 -0.01 11.41
CA LEU A 75 -7.82 1.09 10.45
C LEU A 75 -7.63 2.44 11.14
N VAL A 76 -8.30 2.69 12.27
CA VAL A 76 -8.07 3.88 13.10
C VAL A 76 -6.67 3.87 13.70
N GLU A 77 -6.19 2.74 14.24
CA GLU A 77 -4.82 2.62 14.76
C GLU A 77 -3.75 2.83 13.68
N ILE A 78 -3.97 2.32 12.45
CA ILE A 78 -3.12 2.54 11.27
C ILE A 78 -3.08 4.01 10.87
N ALA A 79 -4.25 4.65 10.75
CA ALA A 79 -4.36 6.07 10.41
C ALA A 79 -3.67 6.98 11.45
N ASP A 80 -3.82 6.66 12.73
CA ASP A 80 -3.17 7.40 13.82
C ASP A 80 -1.66 7.16 13.89
N ALA A 81 -1.17 5.96 13.59
CA ALA A 81 0.25 5.69 13.44
C ALA A 81 0.86 6.53 12.31
N ALA A 82 0.16 6.66 11.18
CA ALA A 82 0.59 7.45 10.04
C ALA A 82 0.60 8.97 10.33
N ARG A 83 -0.45 9.50 10.99
CA ARG A 83 -0.49 10.87 11.53
C ARG A 83 0.61 11.15 12.57
N GLY A 84 1.12 10.10 13.22
CA GLY A 84 2.28 10.18 14.11
C GLY A 84 3.61 10.38 13.38
N ALA A 85 3.68 10.07 12.08
CA ALA A 85 4.89 10.13 11.26
C ALA A 85 4.95 11.36 10.32
N ALA A 86 3.79 11.89 9.90
CA ALA A 86 3.70 13.02 8.96
C ALA A 86 2.56 14.00 9.31
N ASP A 87 2.71 15.26 8.91
CA ASP A 87 1.66 16.28 9.01
C ASP A 87 0.65 16.12 7.86
N GLY A 88 -0.65 16.07 8.17
CA GLY A 88 -1.74 16.08 7.20
C GLY A 88 -3.00 15.42 7.72
N ASP A 89 -4.09 15.53 6.97
CA ASP A 89 -5.31 14.75 7.17
C ASP A 89 -5.25 13.50 6.27
N VAL A 90 -5.74 12.35 6.76
CA VAL A 90 -5.70 11.09 5.99
C VAL A 90 -6.74 11.10 4.89
N THR A 91 -6.34 10.75 3.66
CA THR A 91 -7.19 10.69 2.47
C THR A 91 -7.34 9.28 1.90
N SER A 92 -6.36 8.40 2.10
CA SER A 92 -6.32 7.03 1.56
C SER A 92 -5.73 6.04 2.56
N ILE A 93 -6.22 4.79 2.58
CA ILE A 93 -5.71 3.67 3.40
C ILE A 93 -5.78 2.34 2.60
N ASP A 94 -4.70 1.96 1.92
CA ASP A 94 -4.60 0.74 1.07
C ASP A 94 -3.80 -0.41 1.74
N ALA A 95 -4.36 -1.62 1.70
CA ALA A 95 -3.77 -2.86 2.19
C ALA A 95 -2.84 -3.52 1.16
N LYS A 96 -1.54 -3.52 1.45
CA LYS A 96 -0.53 -4.02 0.51
C LYS A 96 -0.31 -5.53 0.66
N ARG A 97 0.08 -6.16 -0.45
CA ARG A 97 0.25 -7.63 -0.59
C ARG A 97 1.31 -8.26 0.34
N ASP A 98 2.18 -7.46 0.92
CA ASP A 98 3.21 -7.82 1.91
C ASP A 98 2.72 -7.73 3.36
N GLY A 99 1.47 -7.31 3.60
CA GLY A 99 0.84 -7.26 4.94
C GLY A 99 1.05 -5.94 5.68
N THR A 100 1.64 -4.95 5.03
CA THR A 100 1.69 -3.55 5.48
C THR A 100 0.55 -2.74 4.89
N TRP A 101 0.25 -1.60 5.49
CA TRP A 101 -0.68 -0.61 4.96
C TRP A 101 0.07 0.60 4.39
N GLU A 102 -0.51 1.24 3.39
CA GLU A 102 -0.09 2.53 2.87
C GLU A 102 -1.17 3.55 3.18
N VAL A 103 -0.76 4.69 3.75
CA VAL A 103 -1.66 5.75 4.16
C VAL A 103 -1.21 7.03 3.48
N GLN A 104 -2.10 7.67 2.73
CA GLN A 104 -1.85 9.00 2.18
C GLN A 104 -2.35 10.06 3.17
N LEU A 105 -1.50 11.05 3.44
CA LEU A 105 -1.86 12.25 4.20
C LEU A 105 -1.71 13.49 3.34
N THR A 106 -2.74 14.31 3.29
CA THR A 106 -2.74 15.56 2.54
C THR A 106 -2.74 16.74 3.50
N ALA A 107 -1.70 17.57 3.39
CA ALA A 107 -1.50 18.74 4.23
C ALA A 107 -2.22 19.97 3.66
N ALA A 108 -2.51 20.96 4.53
CA ALA A 108 -3.26 22.18 4.17
C ALA A 108 -2.58 23.11 3.13
N ASN A 109 -1.41 22.73 2.62
CA ASN A 109 -0.68 23.39 1.53
C ASN A 109 -0.69 22.56 0.22
N GLY A 110 -1.50 21.52 0.12
CA GLY A 110 -1.56 20.60 -1.05
C GLY A 110 -0.39 19.62 -1.15
N SER A 111 0.47 19.53 -0.13
CA SER A 111 1.51 18.48 -0.12
C SER A 111 0.92 17.15 0.34
N GLU A 112 1.19 16.10 -0.42
CA GLU A 112 0.77 14.73 -0.11
C GLU A 112 1.97 13.94 0.43
N THR A 113 1.73 13.09 1.42
CA THR A 113 2.76 12.25 2.03
C THR A 113 2.27 10.81 2.10
N GLU A 114 3.02 9.90 1.49
CA GLU A 114 2.77 8.46 1.53
C GLU A 114 3.51 7.86 2.74
N VAL A 115 2.78 7.18 3.61
CA VAL A 115 3.32 6.55 4.82
C VAL A 115 3.03 5.05 4.81
N ARG A 116 4.08 4.25 4.94
CA ARG A 116 3.98 2.80 5.14
C ARG A 116 3.84 2.48 6.62
N VAL A 117 2.81 1.74 7.00
CA VAL A 117 2.58 1.26 8.38
C VAL A 117 2.69 -0.27 8.38
N ASP A 118 3.51 -0.83 9.26
CA ASP A 118 3.61 -2.29 9.43
C ASP A 118 2.67 -2.85 10.51
N ALA A 119 2.67 -4.18 10.66
CA ALA A 119 1.81 -4.89 11.61
C ALA A 119 2.15 -4.64 13.10
N ASP A 120 3.29 -4.03 13.40
CA ASP A 120 3.66 -3.55 14.74
C ASP A 120 3.30 -2.05 14.92
N LEU A 121 2.55 -1.47 13.96
CA LEU A 121 2.21 -0.04 13.82
C LEU A 121 3.44 0.88 13.70
N ALA A 122 4.57 0.38 13.19
CA ALA A 122 5.72 1.21 12.89
C ALA A 122 5.50 1.94 11.55
N ALA A 123 5.32 3.27 11.64
CA ALA A 123 5.10 4.13 10.48
C ALA A 123 6.41 4.67 9.89
N THR A 124 6.56 4.61 8.57
CA THR A 124 7.71 5.11 7.79
C THR A 124 7.23 5.93 6.60
N VAL A 125 7.61 7.20 6.52
CA VAL A 125 7.37 8.03 5.32
C VAL A 125 8.14 7.47 4.13
N ILE A 126 7.45 7.21 3.02
CA ILE A 126 8.01 6.69 1.78
C ILE A 126 8.33 7.84 0.81
N SER A 127 7.37 8.74 0.64
CA SER A 127 7.46 9.90 -0.25
C SER A 127 6.74 11.11 0.37
N THR A 128 7.15 12.31 -0.03
CA THR A 128 6.38 13.54 0.17
C THR A 128 6.48 14.33 -1.12
N GLU A 129 5.35 14.62 -1.73
CA GLU A 129 5.25 15.34 -2.99
C GLU A 129 4.46 16.63 -2.81
N GLN A 130 4.79 17.64 -3.61
CA GLN A 130 4.05 18.89 -3.67
C GLN A 130 3.09 18.74 -4.84
N ASP A 131 1.79 18.58 -4.58
CA ASP A 131 0.83 18.86 -5.63
C ASP A 131 0.69 20.39 -5.77
N ASP A 132 0.61 20.82 -7.03
CA ASP A 132 0.36 22.20 -7.46
C ASP A 132 -1.05 22.31 -8.11
N ASP A 133 -1.78 21.20 -8.26
CA ASP A 133 -3.19 21.18 -8.67
C ASP A 133 -4.12 21.30 -7.44
N ASP A 134 -5.23 22.03 -7.59
CA ASP A 134 -6.24 22.21 -6.54
C ASP A 134 -7.20 20.99 -6.48
N SER A 135 -6.76 19.80 -6.95
CA SER A 135 -7.54 18.56 -7.04
C SER A 135 -7.53 17.69 -5.79
N ALA A 136 -6.69 18.03 -4.81
CA ALA A 136 -6.61 17.35 -3.52
C ALA A 136 -8.00 17.07 -2.90
N PRO A 137 -8.24 15.87 -2.33
CA PRO A 137 -9.51 15.54 -1.70
C PRO A 137 -9.93 16.57 -0.66
N THR A 138 -11.21 16.96 -0.71
CA THR A 138 -11.79 17.87 0.31
C THR A 138 -12.36 17.14 1.51
N ASN A 139 -12.54 15.83 1.37
CA ASN A 139 -13.02 14.91 2.39
C ASN A 139 -11.84 14.19 3.05
N THR A 140 -12.01 13.70 4.27
CA THR A 140 -10.93 13.07 5.03
C THR A 140 -11.44 11.86 5.82
N LEU A 141 -10.56 10.88 5.99
CA LEU A 141 -10.79 9.64 6.72
C LEU A 141 -10.47 9.86 8.21
N ASP A 142 -11.28 10.68 8.88
CA ASP A 142 -11.21 10.82 10.34
C ASP A 142 -11.72 9.57 11.08
N GLU A 143 -11.50 9.51 12.40
CA GLU A 143 -11.88 8.36 13.23
C GLU A 143 -13.39 8.00 13.14
N ALA A 144 -14.26 8.99 12.95
CA ALA A 144 -15.70 8.77 12.83
C ALA A 144 -16.08 8.33 11.40
N THR A 145 -15.46 8.94 10.38
CA THR A 145 -15.61 8.55 8.97
C THR A 145 -15.17 7.11 8.74
N ILE A 146 -13.96 6.71 9.18
CA ILE A 146 -13.45 5.34 9.04
C ILE A 146 -14.45 4.33 9.62
N ARG A 147 -14.95 4.55 10.86
CA ARG A 147 -15.91 3.61 11.46
C ARG A 147 -17.26 3.59 10.76
N ALA A 148 -17.73 4.70 10.19
CA ALA A 148 -18.97 4.73 9.43
C ALA A 148 -18.85 3.98 8.09
N LEU A 149 -17.74 4.19 7.36
CA LEU A 149 -17.47 3.52 6.10
C LEU A 149 -17.30 2.00 6.29
N VAL A 150 -16.53 1.56 7.29
CA VAL A 150 -16.34 0.12 7.56
C VAL A 150 -17.65 -0.57 7.98
N ASP A 151 -18.47 0.04 8.84
CA ASP A 151 -19.78 -0.51 9.24
C ASP A 151 -20.72 -0.61 8.03
N ALA A 152 -20.72 0.39 7.14
CA ALA A 152 -21.53 0.39 5.93
C ALA A 152 -21.03 -0.63 4.88
N ALA A 153 -19.72 -0.69 4.62
CA ALA A 153 -19.09 -1.60 3.67
C ALA A 153 -19.32 -3.08 4.06
N LEU A 154 -19.06 -3.43 5.33
CA LEU A 154 -19.23 -4.80 5.83
C LEU A 154 -20.71 -5.19 6.02
N ALA A 155 -21.63 -4.21 6.06
CA ALA A 155 -23.06 -4.48 5.99
C ALA A 155 -23.57 -4.78 4.57
N GLU A 156 -22.88 -4.29 3.53
CA GLU A 156 -23.19 -4.57 2.12
C GLU A 156 -22.47 -5.85 1.64
N ALA A 157 -21.20 -6.07 2.03
CA ALA A 157 -20.39 -7.21 1.58
C ALA A 157 -19.60 -7.90 2.72
N ASP A 158 -19.81 -9.21 2.89
CA ASP A 158 -18.99 -10.06 3.78
C ASP A 158 -17.55 -10.22 3.23
N GLY A 159 -16.56 -9.61 3.88
CA GLY A 159 -15.15 -9.73 3.48
C GLY A 159 -14.17 -9.01 4.40
N MET A 160 -13.00 -8.69 3.85
CA MET A 160 -11.97 -7.84 4.48
C MET A 160 -11.93 -6.51 3.73
N ILE A 161 -11.95 -5.38 4.43
CA ILE A 161 -11.67 -4.06 3.85
C ILE A 161 -10.20 -4.05 3.43
N THR A 162 -9.94 -3.94 2.14
CA THR A 162 -8.58 -3.77 1.60
C THR A 162 -8.24 -2.33 1.30
N ASP A 163 -9.23 -1.48 1.13
CA ASP A 163 -9.03 -0.08 0.78
C ASP A 163 -10.15 0.79 1.39
N LEU A 164 -9.79 2.00 1.81
CA LEU A 164 -10.70 3.13 2.05
C LEU A 164 -10.10 4.38 1.43
N ASP A 165 -10.85 5.05 0.55
CA ASP A 165 -10.46 6.30 -0.09
C ASP A 165 -11.48 7.42 0.19
N ALA A 166 -10.97 8.66 0.20
CA ALA A 166 -11.74 9.89 0.28
C ALA A 166 -11.45 10.74 -0.95
N ASP A 167 -12.51 11.05 -1.69
CA ASP A 167 -12.42 11.49 -3.07
C ASP A 167 -13.01 12.91 -3.26
N ASN A 168 -12.87 13.46 -4.47
CA ASN A 168 -13.38 14.79 -4.81
C ASN A 168 -14.71 14.81 -5.60
N ASP A 169 -15.36 13.66 -5.81
CA ASP A 169 -16.70 13.58 -6.43
C ASP A 169 -17.81 14.05 -5.46
N GLU A 170 -18.75 14.88 -5.96
CA GLU A 170 -19.89 15.38 -5.17
C GLU A 170 -20.98 14.31 -4.92
N VAL A 171 -20.97 13.20 -5.66
CA VAL A 171 -21.93 12.09 -5.60
C VAL A 171 -21.41 10.95 -4.73
N SER A 172 -20.14 10.57 -4.92
CA SER A 172 -19.43 9.49 -4.23
C SER A 172 -18.10 10.01 -3.64
N PRO A 173 -18.14 10.85 -2.60
CA PRO A 173 -16.94 11.42 -1.96
C PRO A 173 -16.10 10.42 -1.14
N TYR A 174 -16.52 9.17 -1.04
CA TYR A 174 -15.78 8.09 -0.38
C TYR A 174 -16.08 6.78 -1.08
N ASP A 175 -15.14 5.85 -1.03
CA ASP A 175 -15.29 4.49 -1.51
C ASP A 175 -14.52 3.49 -0.63
N ALA A 176 -14.78 2.20 -0.85
CA ALA A 176 -14.11 1.11 -0.14
C ALA A 176 -14.05 -0.15 -1.02
N SER A 177 -12.90 -0.84 -1.01
CA SER A 177 -12.76 -2.16 -1.60
C SER A 177 -12.89 -3.27 -0.55
N VAL A 178 -13.77 -4.24 -0.78
CA VAL A 178 -13.97 -5.43 0.06
C VAL A 178 -13.48 -6.69 -0.64
N LEU A 179 -12.40 -7.30 -0.14
CA LEU A 179 -11.94 -8.61 -0.57
C LEU A 179 -12.77 -9.72 0.09
N THR A 180 -13.64 -10.32 -0.71
CA THR A 180 -14.53 -11.41 -0.28
C THR A 180 -13.79 -12.75 -0.14
N SER A 181 -14.37 -13.67 0.65
CA SER A 181 -13.77 -15.00 0.91
C SER A 181 -13.58 -15.90 -0.31
N ASP A 182 -14.27 -15.64 -1.43
CA ASP A 182 -14.07 -16.33 -2.71
C ASP A 182 -13.04 -15.65 -3.64
N ARG A 183 -12.41 -14.56 -3.16
CA ARG A 183 -11.36 -13.74 -3.80
C ARG A 183 -11.82 -12.78 -4.90
N ARG A 184 -13.08 -12.34 -4.88
CA ARG A 184 -13.53 -11.17 -5.66
C ARG A 184 -13.32 -9.90 -4.85
N SER A 185 -12.86 -8.83 -5.51
CA SER A 185 -13.02 -7.46 -4.98
C SER A 185 -14.47 -7.03 -5.21
N ILE A 186 -15.00 -6.25 -4.29
CA ILE A 186 -16.27 -5.55 -4.43
C ILE A 186 -15.98 -4.11 -4.03
N ASP A 187 -16.17 -3.19 -4.96
CA ASP A 187 -15.85 -1.79 -4.76
C ASP A 187 -17.18 -1.08 -4.53
N ILE A 188 -17.24 -0.25 -3.48
CA ILE A 188 -18.48 0.28 -2.91
C ILE A 188 -18.37 1.81 -2.82
N ASP A 189 -19.19 2.52 -3.60
CA ASP A 189 -19.26 3.98 -3.56
C ASP A 189 -20.18 4.45 -2.44
N PHE A 190 -19.78 5.45 -1.66
CA PHE A 190 -20.59 6.07 -0.60
C PHE A 190 -20.83 7.57 -0.84
N SER A 191 -22.06 7.98 -0.57
CA SER A 191 -22.42 9.40 -0.44
C SER A 191 -21.77 10.06 0.79
N ALA A 192 -21.80 11.40 0.86
CA ALA A 192 -21.33 12.17 2.02
C ALA A 192 -22.00 11.83 3.37
N ASP A 193 -23.17 11.18 3.35
CA ASP A 193 -23.88 10.67 4.54
C ASP A 193 -23.53 9.20 4.86
N PHE A 194 -22.48 8.65 4.23
CA PHE A 194 -22.00 7.26 4.32
C PHE A 194 -23.00 6.18 3.86
N ALA A 195 -24.03 6.57 3.09
CA ALA A 195 -24.94 5.63 2.45
C ALA A 195 -24.38 5.17 1.11
N VAL A 196 -24.39 3.85 0.86
CA VAL A 196 -24.02 3.22 -0.41
C VAL A 196 -24.82 3.81 -1.57
N VAL A 197 -24.13 4.24 -2.61
CA VAL A 197 -24.71 4.78 -3.86
C VAL A 197 -24.35 3.96 -5.10
N GLY A 198 -23.26 3.19 -5.05
CA GLY A 198 -22.79 2.29 -6.10
C GLY A 198 -22.12 1.05 -5.52
N THR A 199 -22.08 -0.02 -6.31
CA THR A 199 -21.43 -1.29 -5.94
C THR A 199 -21.11 -2.05 -7.22
N ASP A 200 -19.82 -2.25 -7.48
CA ASP A 200 -19.32 -2.96 -8.65
C ASP A 200 -18.42 -4.13 -8.23
N ILE A 201 -18.14 -5.05 -9.16
CA ILE A 201 -17.36 -6.26 -8.91
C ILE A 201 -16.28 -6.37 -9.97
N ASP A 202 -15.02 -6.29 -9.55
CA ASP A 202 -13.86 -6.55 -10.39
C ASP A 202 -13.57 -8.07 -10.51
N ASP A 203 -13.29 -8.53 -11.74
CA ASP A 203 -13.19 -9.95 -12.19
C ASP A 203 -11.77 -10.30 -12.73
#